data_AF-A0A9R1MXZ0-F1
#
_entry.id   AF-A0A9R1MXZ0-F1
#
_cell.length_a   1.000
_cell.length_b   1.000
_cell.length_c   1.000
_cell.angle_alpha   90.00
_cell.angle_beta   90.00
_cell.angle_gamma   90.00
#
_symmetry.space_group_name_H-M   'P 1'
#
loop_
_entity.id
_entity.type
_entity.pdbx_description
1 polymer ?
#
loop_
_entity_poly.entity_id
_entity_poly.type
_entity_poly.pdbx_seq_one_letter_code
_entity_poly.pdbx_strand_id
1 'polypeptide(L)'
;MSPSRSSSPAMQRMIALVALSLLLSCGVHGQVVPAVISFGDSTIDVGNNNYLPGAVFKANYAPYGENFRRHKATGRFSDGKIVTDITAETLGFEGYAPPYLSPLASGKNLLTGANFGSAASSYSDDTAAMYDAITLSQQLKYYKEYRSKLAAVAGRRQARTILAEALYVVSTGTGDFIQNYYHNASLSARYDVDRYCDLLVGIFSGFADLSTPTHRPITASLSEGTYVTLWLWTYCRSCTGWGRGGSA
;
A
#
# COMPACT_ATOMS: atom_id res chain seq x y z
N MET A 1 -53.69 28.09 -27.44
CA MET A 1 -52.97 28.36 -26.18
C MET A 1 -53.27 27.21 -25.24
N SER A 2 -52.33 26.28 -25.03
CA SER A 2 -52.53 25.11 -24.17
C SER A 2 -52.35 25.52 -22.69
N PRO A 3 -53.24 25.15 -21.77
CA PRO A 3 -53.12 25.54 -20.38
C PRO A 3 -51.97 24.80 -19.72
N SER A 4 -51.07 25.54 -19.08
CA SER A 4 -50.01 24.98 -18.25
C SER A 4 -50.65 24.29 -17.04
N ARG A 5 -50.53 22.95 -16.96
CA ARG A 5 -50.94 22.19 -15.78
C ARG A 5 -50.01 22.53 -14.63
N SER A 6 -50.48 23.31 -13.66
CA SER A 6 -49.77 23.50 -12.41
C SER A 6 -49.84 22.21 -11.59
N SER A 7 -48.71 21.83 -10.99
CA SER A 7 -48.61 20.65 -10.13
C SER A 7 -49.36 20.88 -8.81
N SER A 8 -50.09 19.87 -8.33
CA SER A 8 -50.85 20.00 -7.08
C SER A 8 -49.92 20.20 -5.87
N PRO A 9 -50.38 20.86 -4.79
CA PRO A 9 -49.55 21.11 -3.60
C PRO A 9 -49.01 19.81 -2.95
N ALA A 10 -49.78 18.72 -3.05
CA ALA A 10 -49.35 17.40 -2.59
C ALA A 10 -48.22 16.83 -3.45
N MET A 11 -48.27 17.02 -4.77
CA MET A 11 -47.22 16.59 -5.70
C MET A 11 -45.93 17.41 -5.48
N GLN A 12 -46.05 18.71 -5.23
CA GLN A 12 -44.89 19.55 -4.88
C GLN A 12 -44.23 19.14 -3.56
N ARG A 13 -45.02 18.79 -2.54
CA ARG A 13 -44.50 18.26 -1.26
C ARG A 13 -43.80 16.91 -1.44
N MET A 14 -44.37 16.00 -2.24
CA MET A 14 -43.74 14.72 -2.58
C MET A 14 -42.42 14.92 -3.31
N ILE A 15 -42.36 15.81 -4.30
CA ILE A 15 -41.11 16.13 -5.01
C ILE A 15 -40.07 16.72 -4.05
N ALA A 16 -40.47 17.62 -3.15
CA ALA A 16 -39.57 18.20 -2.16
C ALA A 16 -39.04 17.16 -1.17
N LEU A 17 -39.87 16.21 -0.71
CA LEU A 17 -39.46 15.14 0.18
C LEU A 17 -38.52 14.15 -0.53
N VAL A 18 -38.80 13.79 -1.78
CA VAL A 18 -37.94 12.92 -2.60
C VAL A 18 -36.60 13.61 -2.88
N ALA A 19 -36.60 14.89 -3.24
CA ALA A 19 -35.39 15.68 -3.43
C ALA A 19 -34.58 15.81 -2.12
N LEU A 20 -35.24 16.04 -0.99
CA LEU A 20 -34.59 16.10 0.32
C LEU A 20 -34.00 14.74 0.72
N SER A 21 -34.70 13.63 0.46
CA SER A 21 -34.17 12.29 0.68
C SER A 21 -33.01 11.95 -0.25
N LEU A 22 -33.02 12.43 -1.49
CA LEU A 22 -31.90 12.28 -2.45
C LEU A 22 -30.68 13.14 -2.05
N LEU A 23 -30.91 14.33 -1.50
CA LEU A 23 -29.87 15.21 -0.94
C LEU A 23 -29.28 14.62 0.35
N LEU A 24 -30.10 13.97 1.17
CA LEU A 24 -29.68 13.24 2.38
C LEU A 24 -29.03 11.88 2.08
N SER A 25 -29.35 11.25 0.94
CA SER A 25 -28.75 10.00 0.49
C SER A 25 -27.47 10.19 -0.33
N CYS A 26 -27.01 11.42 -0.52
CA CYS A 26 -25.63 11.69 -0.88
C CYS A 26 -24.75 11.40 0.35
N GLY A 27 -24.72 10.13 0.74
CA GLY A 27 -23.77 9.65 1.73
C GLY A 27 -22.39 9.90 1.16
N VAL A 28 -21.73 10.95 1.65
CA VAL A 28 -20.28 11.04 1.61
C VAL A 28 -19.82 9.73 2.24
N HIS A 29 -19.43 8.76 1.42
CA HIS A 29 -18.76 7.57 1.92
C HIS A 29 -17.41 8.07 2.41
N GLY A 30 -17.38 8.49 3.67
CA GLY A 30 -16.16 8.92 4.33
C GLY A 30 -15.14 7.81 4.26
N GLN A 31 -13.87 8.17 4.36
CA GLN A 31 -12.78 7.20 4.39
C GLN A 31 -13.05 6.12 5.43
N VAL A 32 -12.95 4.85 5.03
CA VAL A 32 -13.20 3.70 5.92
C VAL A 32 -12.12 3.58 7.00
N VAL A 33 -10.90 4.00 6.68
CA VAL A 33 -9.75 4.11 7.58
C VAL A 33 -9.14 5.50 7.45
N PRO A 34 -8.52 6.07 8.49
CA PRO A 34 -7.99 7.44 8.42
C PRO A 34 -6.74 7.58 7.54
N ALA A 35 -6.00 6.49 7.31
CA ALA A 35 -4.78 6.53 6.50
C ALA A 35 -4.45 5.16 5.89
N VAL A 36 -3.72 5.20 4.77
CA VAL A 36 -3.08 4.02 4.17
C VAL A 36 -1.56 4.20 4.24
N ILE A 37 -0.89 3.29 4.94
CA ILE A 37 0.55 3.33 5.17
C ILE A 37 1.18 2.10 4.53
N SER A 38 2.14 2.28 3.62
CA SER A 38 2.60 1.19 2.75
C SER A 38 4.11 0.98 2.78
N PHE A 39 4.55 -0.28 2.78
CA PHE A 39 5.94 -0.73 2.79
C PHE A 39 6.15 -1.83 1.76
N GLY A 40 7.34 -1.89 1.15
CA GLY A 40 7.68 -2.97 0.24
C GLY A 40 8.44 -2.59 -1.01
N ASP A 41 8.19 -3.33 -2.08
CA ASP A 41 8.98 -3.34 -3.31
C ASP A 41 8.33 -2.56 -4.47
N SER A 42 8.67 -2.88 -5.72
CA SER A 42 8.13 -2.23 -6.93
C SER A 42 6.62 -2.40 -7.08
N THR A 43 6.01 -3.42 -6.46
CA THR A 43 4.56 -3.67 -6.52
C THR A 43 3.74 -2.58 -5.85
N ILE A 44 4.34 -1.81 -4.95
CA ILE A 44 3.69 -0.72 -4.22
C ILE A 44 4.45 0.61 -4.32
N ASP A 45 5.59 0.67 -5.02
CA ASP A 45 6.35 1.91 -5.18
C ASP A 45 5.53 2.94 -6.00
N VAL A 46 5.25 4.08 -5.39
CA VAL A 46 4.51 5.19 -6.02
C VAL A 46 5.43 6.30 -6.54
N GLY A 47 6.75 6.07 -6.49
CA GLY A 47 7.79 6.94 -7.03
C GLY A 47 8.88 7.36 -6.07
N ASN A 48 9.13 6.61 -4.99
CA ASN A 48 10.27 6.89 -4.10
C ASN A 48 11.60 6.76 -4.83
N ASN A 49 11.75 5.77 -5.73
CA ASN A 49 12.98 5.56 -6.49
C ASN A 49 13.36 6.75 -7.38
N ASN A 50 12.43 7.63 -7.74
CA ASN A 50 12.72 8.83 -8.51
C ASN A 50 13.57 9.85 -7.74
N TYR A 51 13.59 9.75 -6.41
CA TYR A 51 14.36 10.63 -5.52
C TYR A 51 15.71 10.03 -5.11
N LEU A 52 16.05 8.85 -5.63
CA LEU A 52 17.31 8.16 -5.37
C LEU A 52 18.20 8.25 -6.62
N PRO A 53 19.29 9.03 -6.61
CA PRO A 53 20.16 9.16 -7.77
C PRO A 53 20.70 7.81 -8.26
N GLY A 54 21.15 6.96 -7.34
CA GLY A 54 21.74 5.65 -7.64
C GLY A 54 20.77 4.52 -7.95
N ALA A 55 19.47 4.66 -7.62
CA ALA A 55 18.52 3.56 -7.77
C ALA A 55 18.52 3.02 -9.21
N VAL A 56 18.80 1.72 -9.33
CA VAL A 56 18.94 1.03 -10.63
C VAL A 56 17.60 0.99 -11.36
N PHE A 57 16.51 0.78 -10.63
CA PHE A 57 15.17 0.69 -11.18
C PHE A 57 14.35 1.96 -10.93
N LYS A 58 13.90 2.60 -12.00
CA LYS A 58 12.98 3.74 -11.99
C LYS A 58 11.89 3.53 -13.02
N ALA A 59 10.67 3.96 -12.70
CA ALA A 59 9.51 3.92 -13.59
C ALA A 59 9.01 5.34 -13.91
N ASN A 60 9.95 6.22 -14.29
CA ASN A 60 9.72 7.64 -14.60
C ASN A 60 9.77 7.96 -16.10
N TYR A 61 9.55 6.95 -16.95
CA TYR A 61 9.53 7.05 -18.41
C TYR A 61 8.40 6.18 -18.99
N ALA A 62 8.04 6.38 -20.27
CA ALA A 62 7.02 5.57 -20.94
C ALA A 62 7.48 4.10 -21.09
N PRO A 63 6.60 3.09 -20.94
CA PRO A 63 5.14 3.20 -20.93
C PRO A 63 4.52 3.41 -19.53
N TYR A 64 5.33 3.65 -18.50
CA TYR A 64 4.80 3.81 -17.14
C TYR A 64 3.93 5.06 -17.01
N GLY A 65 2.77 4.91 -16.37
CA GLY A 65 1.80 5.99 -16.16
C GLY A 65 1.00 6.44 -17.38
N GLU A 66 1.10 5.77 -18.53
CA GLU A 66 0.29 6.07 -19.73
C GLU A 66 -1.22 6.03 -19.46
N ASN A 67 -1.69 5.07 -18.67
CA ASN A 67 -3.08 4.91 -18.22
C ASN A 67 -3.34 5.50 -16.83
N PHE A 68 -2.38 6.26 -16.27
CA PHE A 68 -2.50 6.90 -14.96
C PHE A 68 -2.88 8.38 -15.08
N ARG A 69 -3.21 9.03 -13.95
CA ARG A 69 -3.64 10.45 -13.92
C ARG A 69 -2.66 11.32 -14.69
N ARG A 70 -3.19 12.10 -15.65
CA ARG A 70 -2.44 13.04 -16.51
C ARG A 70 -1.44 12.37 -17.46
N HIS A 71 -1.56 11.05 -17.71
CA HIS A 71 -0.71 10.30 -18.64
C HIS A 71 0.80 10.51 -18.36
N LYS A 72 1.18 10.52 -17.08
CA LYS A 72 2.54 10.84 -16.64
C LYS A 72 3.12 9.71 -15.80
N ALA A 73 4.34 9.31 -16.14
CA ALA A 73 5.15 8.43 -15.32
C ALA A 73 5.41 9.06 -13.94
N THR A 74 4.89 8.42 -12.89
CA THR A 74 5.04 8.87 -11.50
C THR A 74 6.09 8.08 -10.72
N GLY A 75 6.64 7.02 -11.31
CA GLY A 75 7.47 6.04 -10.61
C GLY A 75 6.72 4.78 -10.17
N ARG A 76 5.43 4.65 -10.52
CA ARG A 76 4.68 3.39 -10.42
C ARG A 76 5.15 2.43 -11.49
N PHE A 77 5.46 1.19 -11.12
CA PHE A 77 5.83 0.12 -12.04
C PHE A 77 4.61 -0.50 -12.74
N SER A 78 3.76 0.37 -13.29
CA SER A 78 2.57 0.06 -14.06
C SER A 78 2.31 1.21 -15.05
N ASP A 79 1.67 0.91 -16.17
CA ASP A 79 1.08 1.90 -17.06
C ASP A 79 -0.06 2.66 -16.39
N GLY A 80 -0.74 2.08 -15.39
CA GLY A 80 -1.89 2.66 -14.70
C GLY A 80 -1.76 2.69 -13.18
N LYS A 81 -2.88 2.39 -12.52
CA LYS A 81 -3.00 2.29 -11.06
C LYS A 81 -2.36 1.01 -10.57
N ILE A 82 -1.69 1.07 -9.43
CA ILE A 82 -1.20 -0.12 -8.71
C ILE A 82 -2.17 -0.50 -7.59
N VAL A 83 -1.95 -1.65 -6.95
CA VAL A 83 -2.84 -2.20 -5.90
C VAL A 83 -3.15 -1.19 -4.80
N THR A 84 -2.18 -0.39 -4.36
CA THR A 84 -2.40 0.62 -3.31
C THR A 84 -3.30 1.76 -3.77
N ASP A 85 -3.30 2.11 -5.05
CA ASP A 85 -4.18 3.15 -5.60
C ASP A 85 -5.62 2.67 -5.64
N ILE A 86 -5.83 1.45 -6.14
CA ILE A 86 -7.14 0.80 -6.21
C ILE A 86 -7.70 0.61 -4.79
N THR A 87 -6.85 0.21 -3.85
CA THR A 87 -7.21 0.08 -2.43
C THR A 87 -7.64 1.41 -1.85
N ALA A 88 -6.88 2.49 -2.07
CA ALA A 88 -7.22 3.82 -1.56
C ALA A 88 -8.56 4.32 -2.12
N GLU A 89 -8.83 4.13 -3.42
CA GLU A 89 -10.13 4.49 -4.02
C GLU A 89 -11.28 3.68 -3.42
N THR A 90 -11.08 2.38 -3.25
CA THR A 90 -12.09 1.48 -2.67
C THR A 90 -12.41 1.87 -1.22
N LEU A 91 -11.44 2.40 -0.49
CA LEU A 91 -11.59 2.87 0.89
C LEU A 91 -12.13 4.32 1.00
N GLY A 92 -12.45 4.96 -0.13
CA GLY A 92 -13.05 6.30 -0.15
C GLY A 92 -12.05 7.47 -0.09
N PHE A 93 -10.77 7.24 -0.41
CA PHE A 93 -9.80 8.33 -0.49
C PHE A 93 -9.89 9.07 -1.84
N GLU A 94 -9.87 10.40 -1.80
CA GLU A 94 -9.84 11.27 -3.00
C GLU A 94 -8.45 11.38 -3.65
N GLY A 95 -7.42 10.91 -2.94
CA GLY A 95 -6.03 10.94 -3.36
C GLY A 95 -5.22 9.81 -2.75
N TYR A 96 -4.01 9.61 -3.27
CA TYR A 96 -3.14 8.51 -2.86
C TYR A 96 -2.10 8.99 -1.85
N ALA A 97 -1.66 8.09 -0.98
CA ALA A 97 -0.54 8.33 -0.09
C ALA A 97 0.71 8.72 -0.91
N PRO A 98 1.40 9.83 -0.58
CA PRO A 98 2.54 10.30 -1.36
C PRO A 98 3.76 9.37 -1.19
N PRO A 99 4.69 9.34 -2.18
CA PRO A 99 6.01 8.77 -1.96
C PRO A 99 6.69 9.57 -0.85
N TYR A 100 7.18 8.90 0.19
CA TYR A 100 7.73 9.56 1.37
C TYR A 100 8.93 10.47 1.06
N LEU A 101 9.75 10.15 0.05
CA LEU A 101 10.87 11.00 -0.36
C LEU A 101 10.45 12.23 -1.19
N SER A 102 9.18 12.30 -1.59
CA SER A 102 8.65 13.42 -2.36
C SER A 102 8.40 14.66 -1.50
N PRO A 103 8.56 15.88 -2.04
CA PRO A 103 8.07 17.11 -1.39
C PRO A 103 6.56 17.07 -1.05
N LEU A 104 5.80 16.23 -1.75
CA LEU A 104 4.37 16.01 -1.49
C LEU A 104 4.10 15.33 -0.13
N ALA A 105 5.07 14.61 0.45
CA ALA A 105 4.99 14.01 1.77
C ALA A 105 5.23 15.05 2.89
N SER A 106 4.42 16.09 2.89
CA SER A 106 4.52 17.21 3.83
C SER A 106 3.14 17.75 4.24
N GLY A 107 3.10 18.41 5.40
CA GLY A 107 1.88 19.06 5.90
C GLY A 107 0.67 18.12 5.97
N LYS A 108 -0.49 18.62 5.53
CA LYS A 108 -1.76 17.88 5.60
C LYS A 108 -1.79 16.61 4.73
N ASN A 109 -0.91 16.50 3.73
CA ASN A 109 -0.85 15.29 2.90
C ASN A 109 -0.39 14.06 3.70
N LEU A 110 0.26 14.25 4.84
CA LEU A 110 0.65 13.16 5.73
C LEU A 110 -0.53 12.56 6.51
N LEU A 111 -1.67 13.27 6.59
CA LEU A 111 -2.83 12.85 7.37
C LEU A 111 -3.48 11.58 6.80
N THR A 112 -3.40 11.39 5.49
CA THR A 112 -3.96 10.23 4.77
C THR A 112 -2.97 9.08 4.60
N GLY A 113 -1.76 9.20 5.16
CA GLY A 113 -0.72 8.18 5.12
C GLY A 113 0.51 8.58 4.31
N ALA A 114 1.38 7.60 4.08
CA ALA A 114 2.60 7.73 3.29
C ALA A 114 3.00 6.36 2.72
N ASN A 115 3.65 6.37 1.57
CA ASN A 115 4.20 5.18 0.95
C ASN A 115 5.72 5.19 1.04
N PHE A 116 6.28 4.16 1.67
CA PHE A 116 7.72 3.95 1.86
C PHE A 116 8.31 2.93 0.89
N GLY A 117 7.47 2.30 0.05
CA GLY A 117 7.89 1.28 -0.89
C GLY A 117 8.93 1.78 -1.88
N SER A 118 9.79 0.89 -2.32
CA SER A 118 10.90 1.21 -3.22
C SER A 118 11.17 0.03 -4.13
N ALA A 119 11.22 0.25 -5.44
CA ALA A 119 11.54 -0.81 -6.37
C ALA A 119 12.93 -1.42 -6.09
N ALA A 120 12.99 -2.74 -6.17
CA ALA A 120 14.09 -3.60 -5.71
C ALA A 120 14.33 -3.63 -4.19
N SER A 121 13.43 -3.07 -3.37
CA SER A 121 13.37 -3.46 -1.97
C SER A 121 12.99 -4.94 -1.83
N SER A 122 13.32 -5.53 -0.69
CA SER A 122 13.16 -6.95 -0.37
C SER A 122 13.09 -7.12 1.14
N TYR A 123 12.74 -8.30 1.63
CA TYR A 123 12.87 -8.58 3.07
C TYR A 123 14.34 -8.50 3.49
N SER A 124 15.25 -9.06 2.68
CA SER A 124 16.67 -8.89 2.88
C SER A 124 17.12 -7.48 2.48
N ASP A 125 17.67 -6.75 3.45
CA ASP A 125 18.27 -5.44 3.21
C ASP A 125 19.46 -5.51 2.24
N ASP A 126 20.22 -6.61 2.26
CA ASP A 126 21.37 -6.81 1.37
C ASP A 126 20.93 -6.85 -0.10
N THR A 127 19.79 -7.48 -0.39
CA THR A 127 19.23 -7.52 -1.74
C THR A 127 18.87 -6.12 -2.21
N ALA A 128 18.21 -5.33 -1.36
CA ALA A 128 17.87 -3.94 -1.70
C ALA A 128 19.12 -3.06 -1.92
N ALA A 129 20.15 -3.26 -1.11
CA ALA A 129 21.40 -2.52 -1.19
C ALA A 129 22.16 -2.76 -2.51
N MET A 130 22.05 -3.95 -3.10
CA MET A 130 22.67 -4.24 -4.41
C MET A 130 22.13 -3.37 -5.55
N TYR A 131 20.95 -2.77 -5.39
CA TYR A 131 20.27 -1.97 -6.42
C TYR A 131 20.07 -0.51 -6.03
N ASP A 132 20.74 -0.04 -4.97
CA ASP A 132 20.58 1.31 -4.41
C ASP A 132 19.09 1.65 -4.11
N ALA A 133 18.32 0.64 -3.70
CA ALA A 133 16.93 0.78 -3.30
C ALA A 133 16.79 1.12 -1.80
N ILE A 134 15.60 1.57 -1.38
CA ILE A 134 15.30 1.76 0.04
C ILE A 134 15.13 0.39 0.69
N THR A 135 16.07 0.01 1.54
CA THR A 135 16.01 -1.23 2.32
C THR A 135 14.81 -1.25 3.26
N LEU A 136 14.28 -2.42 3.62
CA LEU A 136 13.09 -2.53 4.47
C LEU A 136 13.34 -1.87 5.85
N SER A 137 14.55 -2.01 6.39
CA SER A 137 14.94 -1.29 7.62
C SER A 137 14.95 0.23 7.44
N GLN A 138 15.36 0.73 6.26
CA GLN A 138 15.33 2.16 5.96
C GLN A 138 13.90 2.67 5.79
N GLN A 139 12.99 1.87 5.20
CA GLN A 139 11.56 2.20 5.16
C GLN A 139 10.98 2.33 6.57
N LEU A 140 11.38 1.45 7.50
CA LEU A 140 10.98 1.56 8.90
C LEU A 140 11.53 2.83 9.59
N LYS A 141 12.76 3.25 9.28
CA LYS A 141 13.31 4.52 9.77
C LYS A 141 12.51 5.72 9.26
N TYR A 142 12.16 5.71 7.97
CA TYR A 142 11.28 6.73 7.39
C TYR A 142 9.89 6.74 8.02
N TYR A 143 9.34 5.57 8.35
CA TYR A 143 8.10 5.50 9.09
C TYR A 143 8.21 6.11 10.50
N LYS A 144 9.30 5.87 11.23
CA LYS A 144 9.53 6.50 12.54
C LYS A 144 9.60 8.03 12.44
N GLU A 145 10.22 8.55 11.38
CA GLU A 145 10.25 9.98 11.09
C GLU A 145 8.85 10.51 10.70
N TYR A 146 8.12 9.79 9.84
CA TYR A 146 6.74 10.09 9.46
C TYR A 146 5.84 10.24 10.69
N ARG A 147 5.93 9.33 11.67
CA ARG A 147 5.14 9.43 12.92
C ARG A 147 5.36 10.75 13.65
N SER A 148 6.60 11.24 13.66
CA SER A 148 6.95 12.53 14.26
C SER A 148 6.37 13.70 13.46
N LYS A 149 6.49 13.67 12.12
CA LYS A 149 5.90 14.67 11.23
C LYS A 149 4.38 14.70 11.33
N LEU A 150 3.74 13.53 11.37
CA LEU A 150 2.30 13.39 11.55
C LEU A 150 1.85 13.99 12.89
N ALA A 151 2.57 13.73 13.98
CA ALA A 151 2.27 14.32 15.28
C ALA A 151 2.42 15.85 15.30
N ALA A 152 3.36 16.41 14.52
CA ALA A 152 3.52 17.85 14.39
C ALA A 152 2.36 18.49 13.61
N VAL A 153 1.82 17.80 12.59
CA VAL A 153 0.71 18.31 11.77
C VAL A 153 -0.66 18.12 12.42
N ALA A 154 -0.92 16.91 12.94
CA ALA A 154 -2.23 16.52 13.47
C ALA A 154 -2.40 16.77 14.98
N GLY A 155 -1.29 16.97 15.69
CA GLY A 155 -1.24 16.86 17.14
C GLY A 155 -1.11 15.41 17.62
N ARG A 156 -0.45 15.22 18.77
CA ARG A 156 -0.09 13.88 19.30
C ARG A 156 -1.27 12.92 19.47
N ARG A 157 -2.42 13.42 19.93
CA ARG A 157 -3.62 12.59 20.16
C ARG A 157 -4.19 12.08 18.83
N GLN A 158 -4.42 12.99 17.88
CA GLN A 158 -4.96 12.63 16.58
C GLN A 158 -3.99 11.73 15.80
N ALA A 159 -2.70 12.03 15.82
CA ALA A 159 -1.69 11.18 15.17
C ALA A 159 -1.70 9.75 15.71
N ARG A 160 -1.92 9.56 17.02
CA ARG A 160 -2.04 8.23 17.62
C ARG A 160 -3.28 7.50 17.11
N THR A 161 -4.43 8.18 17.02
CA THR A 161 -5.66 7.61 16.46
C THR A 161 -5.46 7.21 14.99
N ILE A 162 -4.91 8.11 14.17
CA ILE A 162 -4.60 7.83 12.75
C ILE A 162 -3.72 6.58 12.64
N LEU A 163 -2.64 6.49 13.41
CA LEU A 163 -1.72 5.35 13.35
C LEU A 163 -2.33 4.04 13.87
N ALA A 164 -3.24 4.10 14.84
CA ALA A 164 -3.89 2.93 15.42
C ALA A 164 -4.97 2.34 14.50
N GLU A 165 -5.63 3.19 13.70
CA GLU A 165 -6.75 2.80 12.84
C GLU A 165 -6.35 2.75 11.34
N ALA A 166 -5.13 3.13 10.99
CA ALA A 166 -4.62 3.07 9.63
C ALA A 166 -4.61 1.64 9.06
N LEU A 167 -4.80 1.52 7.75
CA LEU A 167 -4.49 0.31 7.02
C LEU A 167 -2.99 0.26 6.71
N TYR A 168 -2.34 -0.83 7.13
CA TYR A 168 -0.95 -1.11 6.79
C TYR A 168 -0.89 -2.12 5.64
N VAL A 169 -0.19 -1.76 4.57
CA VAL A 169 0.04 -2.63 3.41
C VAL A 169 1.52 -2.96 3.33
N VAL A 170 1.86 -4.25 3.33
CA VAL A 170 3.23 -4.73 3.17
C VAL A 170 3.27 -5.69 2.00
N SER A 171 4.06 -5.37 0.97
CA SER A 171 4.20 -6.20 -0.24
C SER A 171 5.64 -6.20 -0.71
N THR A 172 6.37 -7.25 -0.38
CA THR A 172 7.80 -7.41 -0.72
C THR A 172 8.14 -8.90 -0.81
N GLY A 173 9.39 -9.26 -1.13
CA GLY A 173 9.83 -10.66 -1.22
C GLY A 173 10.16 -11.11 -2.64
N THR A 174 9.65 -10.42 -3.65
CA THR A 174 9.91 -10.77 -5.06
C THR A 174 11.40 -10.64 -5.39
N GLY A 175 12.05 -9.58 -4.89
CA GLY A 175 13.48 -9.34 -5.09
C GLY A 175 14.36 -10.36 -4.38
N ASP A 176 13.98 -10.84 -3.18
CA ASP A 176 14.75 -11.87 -2.46
C ASP A 176 14.99 -13.12 -3.31
N PHE A 177 14.03 -13.47 -4.17
CA PHE A 177 14.16 -14.58 -5.12
C PHE A 177 14.76 -14.16 -6.46
N ILE A 178 14.07 -13.27 -7.18
CA ILE A 178 14.38 -12.95 -8.58
C ILE A 178 15.68 -12.16 -8.69
N GLN A 179 16.01 -11.33 -7.70
CA GLN A 179 17.18 -10.46 -7.76
C GLN A 179 18.38 -11.04 -6.98
N ASN A 180 18.16 -11.99 -6.07
CA ASN A 180 19.23 -12.57 -5.25
C ASN A 180 19.27 -14.11 -5.32
N TYR A 181 18.33 -14.83 -4.70
CA TYR A 181 18.41 -16.29 -4.51
C TYR A 181 18.75 -17.09 -5.77
N TYR A 182 18.05 -16.83 -6.89
CA TYR A 182 18.28 -17.58 -8.13
C TYR A 182 19.58 -17.22 -8.86
N HIS A 183 20.21 -16.09 -8.52
CA HIS A 183 21.46 -15.64 -9.12
C HIS A 183 22.66 -15.80 -8.17
N ASN A 184 22.42 -16.09 -6.89
CA ASN A 184 23.43 -16.24 -5.87
C ASN A 184 23.65 -17.72 -5.53
N ALA A 185 24.63 -18.33 -6.21
CA ALA A 185 24.97 -19.75 -6.03
C ALA A 185 25.40 -20.08 -4.59
N SER A 186 26.01 -19.14 -3.88
CA SER A 186 26.40 -19.35 -2.47
C SER A 186 25.19 -19.38 -1.55
N LEU A 187 24.17 -18.54 -1.82
CA LEU A 187 22.94 -18.49 -1.04
C LEU A 187 22.07 -19.73 -1.28
N SER A 188 21.85 -20.10 -2.55
CA SER A 188 21.06 -21.27 -2.94
C SER A 188 21.74 -22.62 -2.62
N ALA A 189 23.07 -22.65 -2.47
CA ALA A 189 23.76 -23.83 -1.93
C ALA A 189 23.62 -23.96 -0.40
N ARG A 190 23.39 -22.85 0.31
CA ARG A 190 23.34 -22.81 1.77
C ARG A 190 21.91 -22.97 2.32
N TYR A 191 20.92 -22.48 1.59
CA TYR A 191 19.51 -22.61 1.90
C TYR A 191 18.79 -23.23 0.70
N ASP A 192 18.02 -24.29 0.95
CA ASP A 192 16.96 -24.67 0.01
C ASP A 192 15.80 -23.66 0.08
N VAL A 193 14.82 -23.82 -0.82
CA VAL A 193 13.71 -22.86 -0.95
C VAL A 193 12.93 -22.74 0.35
N ASP A 194 12.64 -23.86 1.03
CA ASP A 194 11.85 -23.87 2.25
C ASP A 194 12.59 -23.14 3.39
N ARG A 195 13.88 -23.44 3.59
CA ARG A 195 14.69 -22.75 4.60
C ARG A 195 14.90 -21.27 4.30
N TYR A 196 14.97 -20.91 3.02
CA TYR A 196 15.06 -19.51 2.64
C TYR A 196 13.74 -18.78 2.93
N CYS A 197 12.59 -19.39 2.61
CA CYS A 197 11.28 -18.88 3.01
C CYS A 197 11.17 -18.68 4.53
N ASP A 198 11.61 -19.65 5.33
CA ASP A 198 11.62 -19.54 6.81
C ASP A 198 12.46 -18.34 7.28
N LEU A 199 13.63 -18.12 6.67
CA LEU A 199 14.47 -16.95 6.95
C LEU A 199 13.73 -15.64 6.64
N LEU A 200 13.11 -15.53 5.47
CA LEU A 200 12.37 -14.33 5.06
C LEU A 200 11.15 -14.07 5.96
N VAL A 201 10.44 -15.12 6.38
CA VAL A 201 9.33 -15.03 7.36
C VAL A 201 9.84 -14.54 8.71
N GLY A 202 11.02 -15.00 9.14
CA GLY A 202 11.67 -14.51 10.36
C GLY A 202 11.97 -13.01 10.29
N ILE A 203 12.52 -12.54 9.17
CA ILE A 203 12.79 -11.12 8.92
C ILE A 203 11.49 -10.31 8.93
N PHE A 204 10.46 -10.78 8.21
CA PHE A 204 9.16 -10.13 8.17
C PHE A 204 8.52 -10.02 9.56
N SER A 205 8.58 -11.09 10.36
CA SER A 205 8.03 -11.11 11.72
C SER A 205 8.70 -10.05 12.60
N GLY A 206 10.03 -9.95 12.55
CA GLY A 206 10.77 -8.90 13.25
C GLY A 206 10.41 -7.49 12.76
N PHE A 207 10.18 -7.31 11.46
CA PHE A 207 9.69 -6.03 10.92
C PHE A 207 8.27 -5.67 11.42
N ALA A 208 7.36 -6.65 11.47
CA ALA A 208 5.98 -6.45 11.94
C ALA A 208 5.92 -6.02 13.41
N ASP A 209 6.77 -6.62 14.25
CA ASP A 209 6.88 -6.27 15.67
C ASP A 209 7.41 -4.84 15.87
N LEU A 210 8.33 -4.39 15.03
CA LEU A 210 8.93 -3.04 15.14
C LEU A 210 8.07 -1.92 14.53
N SER A 211 7.13 -2.27 13.66
CA SER A 211 6.27 -1.30 12.95
C SER A 211 4.96 -1.00 13.68
N THR A 212 4.50 -1.90 14.57
CA THR A 212 3.28 -1.70 15.36
C THR A 212 3.58 -1.07 16.73
N PRO A 213 2.92 0.04 17.13
CA PRO A 213 3.04 0.54 18.49
C PRO A 213 2.25 -0.39 19.42
N THR A 214 2.96 -1.14 20.27
CA THR A 214 2.48 -1.91 21.42
C THR A 214 1.02 -1.66 21.83
N HIS A 215 0.11 -2.39 21.20
CA HIS A 215 -1.08 -2.91 21.84
C HIS A 215 -1.00 -4.42 21.71
N ARG A 216 -1.29 -5.12 22.81
CA ARG A 216 -1.24 -6.59 22.91
C ARG A 216 -1.79 -7.23 21.62
N PRO A 217 -1.21 -8.33 21.13
CA PRO A 217 -1.88 -9.13 20.12
C PRO A 217 -3.23 -9.50 20.72
N ILE A 218 -4.30 -8.91 20.20
CA ILE A 218 -5.62 -9.45 20.44
C ILE A 218 -5.59 -10.76 19.67
N THR A 219 -5.23 -11.85 20.37
CA THR A 219 -5.61 -13.20 19.99
C THR A 219 -7.13 -13.31 20.13
N ALA A 220 -7.85 -12.54 19.32
CA ALA A 220 -9.18 -12.91 18.96
C ALA A 220 -8.99 -13.87 17.80
N SER A 221 -9.36 -15.13 18.05
CA SER A 221 -9.81 -15.99 16.97
C SER A 221 -10.89 -15.23 16.21
N LEU A 222 -10.50 -14.58 15.12
CA LEU A 222 -11.43 -13.89 14.23
C LEU A 222 -11.35 -14.63 12.92
N SER A 223 -12.39 -15.43 12.70
CA SER A 223 -13.03 -15.52 11.40
C SER A 223 -12.93 -14.16 10.70
N GLU A 224 -12.29 -14.15 9.54
CA GLU A 224 -12.45 -13.12 8.50
C GLU A 224 -12.17 -11.67 8.95
N GLY A 225 -10.90 -11.25 8.84
CA GLY A 225 -10.47 -9.89 9.21
C GLY A 225 -9.11 -9.48 8.62
N THR A 226 -9.07 -9.43 7.29
CA THR A 226 -8.23 -8.61 6.39
C THR A 226 -6.87 -8.06 6.89
N TYR A 227 -5.86 -8.93 6.92
CA TYR A 227 -4.57 -8.56 6.32
C TYR A 227 -4.69 -8.80 4.82
N VAL A 228 -4.40 -7.82 3.97
CA VAL A 228 -4.17 -8.10 2.55
C VAL A 228 -2.76 -8.70 2.42
N THR A 229 -2.58 -9.91 2.95
CA THR A 229 -1.48 -10.84 2.65
C THR A 229 -1.84 -11.65 1.39
N LEU A 230 -2.58 -11.05 0.45
CA LEU A 230 -3.29 -11.80 -0.60
C LEU A 230 -2.33 -12.34 -1.69
N TRP A 231 -1.11 -11.78 -1.79
CA TRP A 231 -0.16 -12.15 -2.86
C TRP A 231 1.01 -13.02 -2.39
N LEU A 232 1.55 -12.76 -1.19
CA LEU A 232 2.74 -13.45 -0.68
C LEU A 232 2.50 -14.92 -0.29
N TRP A 233 1.37 -15.22 0.37
CA TRP A 233 1.05 -16.60 0.72
C TRP A 233 0.78 -17.46 -0.52
N THR A 234 0.20 -16.84 -1.55
CA THR A 234 -0.11 -17.48 -2.82
C THR A 234 1.18 -17.79 -3.60
N TYR A 235 2.17 -16.90 -3.65
CA TYR A 235 3.44 -17.17 -4.34
C TYR A 235 4.26 -18.25 -3.62
N CYS A 236 4.35 -18.16 -2.28
CA CYS A 236 5.09 -19.12 -1.47
C CYS A 236 4.48 -20.54 -1.52
N ARG A 237 3.13 -20.68 -1.55
CA ARG A 237 2.48 -21.97 -1.79
C ARG A 237 2.52 -22.42 -3.26
N SER A 238 2.42 -21.52 -4.24
CA SER A 238 2.37 -21.90 -5.65
C SER A 238 3.70 -22.45 -6.16
N CYS A 239 4.84 -22.02 -5.59
CA CYS A 239 6.15 -22.63 -5.86
C CYS A 239 6.23 -24.11 -5.43
N THR A 240 5.41 -24.55 -4.46
CA THR A 240 5.35 -25.97 -4.04
C THR A 240 4.45 -26.84 -4.92
N GLY A 241 3.70 -26.26 -5.87
CA GLY A 241 2.70 -26.94 -6.70
C GLY A 241 3.19 -27.46 -8.05
N TRP A 242 4.40 -27.07 -8.49
CA TRP A 242 4.93 -27.41 -9.82
C TRP A 242 5.99 -28.53 -9.75
N GLY A 243 5.67 -29.62 -9.06
CA GLY A 243 6.61 -30.75 -8.88
C GLY A 243 6.03 -32.09 -8.45
N ARG A 244 4.70 -32.25 -8.38
CA ARG A 244 4.06 -33.56 -8.13
C ARG A 244 3.14 -33.97 -9.28
N GLY A 245 3.73 -34.21 -10.45
CA GLY A 245 3.19 -35.16 -11.40
C GLY A 245 3.52 -36.56 -10.91
N GLY A 246 2.57 -37.18 -10.21
CA GLY A 246 2.70 -38.53 -9.68
C GLY A 246 2.83 -39.57 -10.78
N SER A 247 3.75 -40.50 -10.57
CA SER A 247 3.77 -41.81 -11.18
C SER A 247 2.55 -42.61 -10.69
N ALA A 248 1.78 -43.11 -11.65
CA ALA A 248 0.99 -44.33 -11.56
C ALA A 248 1.30 -45.15 -12.81
#